data_AF-A0A5B9EFZ7-F1
#
_entry.id   AF-A0A5B9EFZ7-F1
#
_cell.length_a   1.000
_cell.length_b   1.000
_cell.length_c   1.000
_cell.angle_alpha   90.00
_cell.angle_beta   90.00
_cell.angle_gamma   90.00
#
_symmetry.space_group_name_H-M   'P 1'
#
loop_
_entity.id
_entity.type
_entity.pdbx_description
1 polymer ?
#
loop_
_entity_poly.entity_id
_entity_poly.type
_entity_poly.pdbx_seq_one_letter_code
_entity_poly.pdbx_strand_id
1 'polypeptide(L)'
;MSRYLEESLAQLKRFENAIPWMYLDTVGKVMVGAGLMLPTTQSATALPFQFNGRPADDQEIIVDFRRVSSMVKGKAAGFYRSPMSVLLTPAEIDVQLRAAVTHLDRDLRKEIPIWDALPASAKVALLDMAYNLGMTGLLQAYPKLLHAIVAGDWKTAAAECHRSGPAPARNEWTRQQFLAYIAAPSITAEAELRRDAKPPAILPIEPAHPAISPRPTTTAVSNKSTQSKKSAVKTSARKRVALGAKPSAGKPAKKAVKSAPKNQAPATAKKSPRKSSSRGN
;
A
#
# COMPACT_ATOMS: atom_id res chain seq x y z
N MET A 1 -9.56 14.27 6.62
CA MET A 1 -8.27 13.57 6.41
C MET A 1 -7.21 14.62 6.10
N SER A 2 -5.93 14.39 6.40
CA SER A 2 -4.87 15.39 6.20
C SER A 2 -4.41 15.48 4.73
N ARG A 3 -3.95 16.66 4.30
CA ARG A 3 -3.54 16.93 2.91
C ARG A 3 -2.46 15.97 2.39
N TYR A 4 -1.48 15.62 3.23
CA TYR A 4 -0.39 14.71 2.85
C TYR A 4 -0.87 13.27 2.60
N LEU A 5 -1.99 12.84 3.21
CA LEU A 5 -2.55 11.51 2.95
C LEU A 5 -3.28 11.46 1.59
N GLU A 6 -4.06 12.48 1.24
CA GLU A 6 -4.69 12.56 -0.10
C GLU A 6 -3.64 12.67 -1.21
N GLU A 7 -2.55 13.42 -0.97
CA GLU A 7 -1.41 13.48 -1.89
C GLU A 7 -0.70 12.13 -2.02
N SER A 8 -0.46 11.42 -0.90
CA SER A 8 0.10 10.07 -0.91
C SER A 8 -0.77 9.10 -1.71
N LEU A 9 -2.10 9.19 -1.59
CA LEU A 9 -3.04 8.39 -2.39
C LEU A 9 -2.95 8.71 -3.88
N ALA A 10 -2.95 10.00 -4.26
CA ALA A 10 -2.85 10.41 -5.66
C ALA A 10 -1.55 9.92 -6.32
N GLN A 11 -0.42 9.99 -5.61
CA GLN A 11 0.88 9.55 -6.14
C GLN A 11 1.01 8.01 -6.13
N LEU A 12 0.48 7.31 -5.13
CA LEU A 12 0.45 5.84 -5.14
C LEU A 12 -0.39 5.29 -6.31
N LYS A 13 -1.56 5.88 -6.61
CA LYS A 13 -2.34 5.54 -7.83
C LYS A 13 -1.59 5.79 -9.15
N ARG A 14 -0.60 6.69 -9.15
CA ARG A 14 0.24 6.99 -10.32
C ARG A 14 1.40 6.00 -10.48
N PHE A 15 1.87 5.38 -9.39
CA PHE A 15 3.00 4.44 -9.40
C PHE A 15 2.59 2.96 -9.36
N GLU A 16 1.50 2.62 -8.70
CA GLU A 16 0.94 1.27 -8.63
C GLU A 16 -0.15 1.11 -9.68
N ASN A 17 -0.03 0.09 -10.53
CA ASN A 17 -1.04 -0.18 -11.56
C ASN A 17 -2.23 -0.93 -10.92
N ALA A 18 -3.40 -0.32 -10.87
CA ALA A 18 -4.60 -0.91 -10.26
C ALA A 18 -5.13 -2.11 -11.07
N ILE A 19 -5.02 -3.32 -10.51
CA ILE A 19 -5.52 -4.56 -11.12
C ILE A 19 -6.80 -5.01 -10.37
N PRO A 20 -8.00 -5.01 -10.99
CA PRO A 20 -9.22 -5.37 -10.27
C PRO A 20 -9.37 -6.87 -9.98
N TRP A 21 -8.69 -7.75 -10.72
CA TRP A 21 -8.65 -9.20 -10.47
C TRP A 21 -7.42 -9.62 -9.65
N MET A 22 -7.48 -10.81 -9.02
CA MET A 22 -6.33 -11.37 -8.29
C MET A 22 -5.18 -11.78 -9.22
N TYR A 23 -3.93 -11.56 -8.79
CA TYR A 23 -2.72 -11.96 -9.51
C TYR A 23 -1.62 -12.43 -8.55
N LEU A 24 -0.68 -13.26 -9.02
CA LEU A 24 0.55 -13.55 -8.26
C LEU A 24 1.66 -12.55 -8.61
N ASP A 25 2.33 -12.04 -7.57
CA ASP A 25 3.58 -11.29 -7.72
C ASP A 25 4.78 -12.20 -8.08
N THR A 26 5.99 -11.63 -8.13
CA THR A 26 7.20 -12.39 -8.48
C THR A 26 7.72 -13.33 -7.40
N VAL A 27 7.12 -13.33 -6.21
CA VAL A 27 7.56 -14.16 -5.08
C VAL A 27 6.55 -15.25 -4.72
N GLY A 28 5.29 -15.07 -5.09
CA GLY A 28 4.22 -16.05 -4.96
C GLY A 28 3.10 -15.63 -4.00
N LYS A 29 2.98 -14.33 -3.73
CA LYS A 29 1.87 -13.77 -2.93
C LYS A 29 0.71 -13.42 -3.86
N VAL A 30 -0.52 -13.71 -3.44
CA VAL A 30 -1.73 -13.24 -4.12
C VAL A 30 -1.92 -11.75 -3.83
N MET A 31 -2.19 -10.98 -4.87
CA MET A 31 -2.30 -9.52 -4.85
C MET A 31 -3.57 -9.08 -5.59
N VAL A 32 -4.12 -7.92 -5.22
CA VAL A 32 -5.26 -7.29 -5.91
C VAL A 32 -5.19 -5.75 -5.81
N GLY A 33 -5.99 -5.04 -6.59
CA GLY A 33 -6.10 -3.58 -6.57
C GLY A 33 -4.78 -2.88 -6.87
N ALA A 34 -4.44 -1.86 -6.09
CA ALA A 34 -3.17 -1.13 -6.16
C ALA A 34 -1.96 -1.89 -5.56
N GLY A 35 -2.04 -3.21 -5.42
CA GLY A 35 -1.00 -4.03 -4.77
C GLY A 35 -1.30 -4.38 -3.32
N LEU A 36 -2.58 -4.50 -2.95
CA LEU A 36 -3.01 -5.11 -1.68
C LEU A 36 -2.66 -6.60 -1.68
N MET A 37 -1.99 -7.08 -0.63
CA MET A 37 -1.65 -8.50 -0.44
C MET A 37 -2.81 -9.26 0.21
N LEU A 38 -3.17 -10.41 -0.37
CA LEU A 38 -4.15 -11.34 0.17
C LEU A 38 -3.42 -12.61 0.68
N PRO A 39 -3.01 -12.69 1.96
CA PRO A 39 -2.28 -13.84 2.48
C PRO A 39 -3.12 -15.13 2.60
N THR A 40 -4.45 -15.03 2.67
CA THR A 40 -5.37 -16.17 2.90
C THR A 40 -6.68 -16.00 2.14
N THR A 41 -7.45 -17.08 1.99
CA THR A 41 -8.84 -17.01 1.51
C THR A 41 -9.71 -16.08 2.36
N GLN A 42 -9.53 -16.10 3.69
CA GLN A 42 -10.25 -15.20 4.61
C GLN A 42 -9.96 -13.72 4.33
N SER A 43 -8.71 -13.37 3.97
CA SER A 43 -8.38 -12.01 3.55
C SER A 43 -8.95 -11.62 2.19
N ALA A 44 -9.35 -12.60 1.37
CA ALA A 44 -10.00 -12.36 0.08
C ALA A 44 -11.52 -12.23 0.23
N THR A 45 -12.19 -13.10 1.00
CA THR A 45 -13.64 -13.03 1.25
C THR A 45 -14.04 -11.82 2.10
N ALA A 46 -13.12 -11.25 2.87
CA ALA A 46 -13.31 -9.97 3.56
C ALA A 46 -13.42 -8.75 2.63
N LEU A 47 -13.33 -8.91 1.31
CA LEU A 47 -13.42 -7.81 0.33
C LEU A 47 -14.69 -7.92 -0.53
N PRO A 48 -15.37 -6.80 -0.83
CA PRO A 48 -16.59 -6.77 -1.65
C PRO A 48 -16.27 -6.92 -3.15
N PHE A 49 -15.80 -8.11 -3.52
CA PHE A 49 -15.63 -8.53 -4.90
C PHE A 49 -16.97 -8.63 -5.64
N GLN A 50 -16.92 -8.42 -6.95
CA GLN A 50 -18.03 -8.64 -7.87
C GLN A 50 -17.73 -9.77 -8.86
N PHE A 51 -18.76 -10.51 -9.23
CA PHE A 51 -18.75 -11.47 -10.31
C PHE A 51 -19.89 -11.17 -11.29
N ASN A 52 -19.57 -10.99 -12.58
CA ASN A 52 -20.52 -10.68 -13.64
C ASN A 52 -21.54 -9.55 -13.32
N GLY A 53 -21.10 -8.51 -12.60
CA GLY A 53 -21.90 -7.33 -12.28
C GLY A 53 -22.75 -7.40 -11.00
N ARG A 54 -22.78 -8.55 -10.32
CA ARG A 54 -23.34 -8.70 -8.95
C ARG A 54 -22.22 -8.85 -7.92
N PRO A 55 -22.49 -8.71 -6.61
CA PRO A 55 -21.57 -9.21 -5.58
C PRO A 55 -21.19 -10.67 -5.83
N ALA A 56 -19.92 -11.01 -5.62
CA ALA A 56 -19.44 -12.38 -5.61
C ALA A 56 -19.72 -13.02 -4.25
N ASP A 57 -19.96 -14.33 -4.22
CA ASP A 57 -20.06 -15.07 -2.95
C ASP A 57 -18.69 -15.60 -2.46
N ASP A 58 -18.65 -16.04 -1.20
CA ASP A 58 -17.44 -16.58 -0.58
C ASP A 58 -16.82 -17.74 -1.35
N GLN A 59 -17.61 -18.62 -1.97
CA GLN A 59 -17.08 -19.75 -2.75
C GLN A 59 -16.51 -19.29 -4.08
N GLU A 60 -17.14 -18.34 -4.77
CA GLU A 60 -16.59 -17.74 -5.99
C GLU A 60 -15.22 -17.08 -5.73
N ILE A 61 -15.12 -16.31 -4.64
CA ILE A 61 -13.87 -15.65 -4.21
C ILE A 61 -12.82 -16.70 -3.79
N ILE A 62 -13.21 -17.74 -3.05
CA ILE A 62 -12.32 -18.85 -2.63
C ILE A 62 -11.81 -19.63 -3.84
N VAL A 63 -12.66 -19.91 -4.83
CA VAL A 63 -12.29 -20.63 -6.06
C VAL A 63 -11.30 -19.79 -6.88
N ASP A 64 -11.55 -18.50 -7.09
CA ASP A 64 -10.63 -17.66 -7.85
C ASP A 64 -9.29 -17.44 -7.11
N PHE A 65 -9.32 -17.27 -5.79
CA PHE A 65 -8.11 -17.21 -4.95
C PHE A 65 -7.29 -18.51 -5.08
N ARG A 66 -7.93 -19.67 -4.91
CA ARG A 66 -7.27 -20.98 -5.01
C ARG A 66 -6.67 -21.18 -6.41
N ARG A 67 -7.44 -20.86 -7.46
CA ARG A 67 -6.99 -20.89 -8.86
C ARG A 67 -5.75 -20.02 -9.05
N VAL A 68 -5.79 -18.74 -8.68
CA VAL A 68 -4.65 -17.83 -8.84
C VAL A 68 -3.43 -18.27 -8.01
N SER A 69 -3.64 -18.74 -6.77
CA SER A 69 -2.57 -19.19 -5.88
C SER A 69 -1.80 -20.42 -6.38
N SER A 70 -2.39 -21.24 -7.25
CA SER A 70 -1.75 -22.42 -7.85
C SER A 70 -1.05 -22.13 -9.19
N MET A 71 -1.18 -20.92 -9.74
CA MET A 71 -0.61 -20.56 -11.04
C MET A 71 0.90 -20.28 -10.97
N VAL A 72 1.56 -20.28 -12.13
CA VAL A 72 2.98 -19.89 -12.24
C VAL A 72 3.13 -18.41 -11.89
N LYS A 73 3.85 -18.14 -10.79
CA LYS A 73 4.12 -16.79 -10.27
C LYS A 73 4.97 -15.92 -11.19
N GLY A 74 4.95 -14.61 -10.94
CA GLY A 74 5.80 -13.62 -11.62
C GLY A 74 5.46 -13.33 -13.08
N LYS A 75 4.31 -13.82 -13.58
CA LYS A 75 3.76 -13.42 -14.89
C LYS A 75 3.13 -12.03 -14.79
N ALA A 76 2.91 -11.38 -15.94
CA ALA A 76 2.19 -10.10 -16.00
C ALA A 76 0.73 -10.27 -15.54
N ALA A 77 0.15 -9.27 -14.87
CA ALA A 77 -1.15 -9.39 -14.20
C ALA A 77 -2.29 -9.93 -15.10
N GLY A 78 -2.31 -9.59 -16.40
CA GLY A 78 -3.30 -10.11 -17.35
C GLY A 78 -3.30 -11.64 -17.53
N PHE A 79 -2.18 -12.32 -17.26
CA PHE A 79 -2.07 -13.79 -17.33
C PHE A 79 -2.98 -14.52 -16.34
N TYR A 80 -3.28 -13.90 -15.20
CA TYR A 80 -4.12 -14.52 -14.16
C TYR A 80 -5.61 -14.27 -14.37
N ARG A 81 -6.01 -13.35 -15.26
CA ARG A 81 -7.42 -13.04 -15.52
C ARG A 81 -8.09 -14.16 -16.31
N SER A 82 -9.31 -14.51 -15.92
CA SER A 82 -10.17 -15.47 -16.63
C SER A 82 -11.62 -14.98 -16.69
N PRO A 83 -12.52 -15.63 -17.45
CA PRO A 83 -13.97 -15.39 -17.35
C PRO A 83 -14.57 -15.74 -15.97
N MET A 84 -13.85 -16.49 -15.13
CA MET A 84 -14.23 -16.81 -13.76
C MET A 84 -13.62 -15.84 -12.72
N SER A 85 -12.89 -14.81 -13.15
CA SER A 85 -12.21 -13.90 -12.22
C SER A 85 -13.17 -12.96 -11.51
N VAL A 86 -13.08 -12.92 -10.19
CA VAL A 86 -13.78 -11.93 -9.37
C VAL A 86 -13.04 -10.59 -9.42
N LEU A 87 -13.79 -9.48 -9.39
CA LEU A 87 -13.27 -8.13 -9.63
C LEU A 87 -13.62 -7.17 -8.48
N LEU A 88 -12.64 -6.43 -7.97
CA LEU A 88 -12.92 -5.21 -7.20
C LEU A 88 -13.35 -4.08 -8.14
N THR A 89 -14.29 -3.24 -7.69
CA THR A 89 -14.62 -1.99 -8.40
C THR A 89 -13.50 -0.96 -8.22
N PRO A 90 -13.39 0.06 -9.09
CA PRO A 90 -12.42 1.15 -8.89
C PRO A 90 -12.61 1.88 -7.55
N ALA A 91 -13.86 2.03 -7.08
CA ALA A 91 -14.16 2.64 -5.78
C ALA A 91 -13.67 1.78 -4.62
N GLU A 92 -13.80 0.46 -4.71
CA GLU A 92 -13.30 -0.46 -3.68
C GLU A 92 -11.77 -0.52 -3.64
N ILE A 93 -11.10 -0.47 -4.80
CA ILE A 93 -9.64 -0.33 -4.85
C ILE A 93 -9.18 0.95 -4.14
N ASP A 94 -9.91 2.05 -4.33
CA ASP A 94 -9.66 3.33 -3.66
C ASP A 94 -9.91 3.27 -2.14
N VAL A 95 -10.97 2.58 -1.68
CA VAL A 95 -11.26 2.34 -0.26
C VAL A 95 -10.13 1.52 0.39
N GLN A 96 -9.71 0.42 -0.24
CA GLN A 96 -8.64 -0.42 0.30
C GLN A 96 -7.28 0.28 0.30
N LEU A 97 -6.95 1.05 -0.75
CA LEU A 97 -5.73 1.86 -0.78
C LEU A 97 -5.76 2.96 0.31
N ARG A 98 -6.90 3.62 0.53
CA ARG A 98 -7.13 4.60 1.61
C ARG A 98 -6.94 3.96 2.98
N ALA A 99 -7.49 2.78 3.22
CA ALA A 99 -7.31 2.04 4.47
C ALA A 99 -5.83 1.67 4.71
N ALA A 100 -5.14 1.15 3.68
CA ALA A 100 -3.72 0.78 3.78
C ALA A 100 -2.82 1.98 4.09
N VAL A 101 -2.97 3.11 3.40
CA VAL A 101 -2.18 4.33 3.66
C VAL A 101 -2.46 4.92 5.05
N THR A 102 -3.71 4.84 5.52
CA THR A 102 -4.09 5.27 6.88
C THR A 102 -3.50 4.35 7.97
N HIS A 103 -3.32 3.06 7.68
CA HIS A 103 -2.61 2.13 8.56
C HIS A 103 -1.11 2.46 8.63
N LEU A 104 -0.48 2.72 7.47
CA LEU A 104 0.94 3.06 7.41
C LEU A 104 1.27 4.39 8.11
N ASP A 105 0.43 5.42 8.01
CA ASP A 105 0.60 6.66 8.79
C ASP A 105 0.50 6.42 10.30
N ARG A 106 -0.42 5.56 10.74
CA ARG A 106 -0.56 5.17 12.16
C ARG A 106 0.70 4.47 12.67
N ASP A 107 1.30 3.60 11.87
CA ASP A 107 2.50 2.85 12.27
C ASP A 107 3.76 3.71 12.17
N LEU A 108 3.93 4.50 11.11
CA LEU A 108 5.04 5.46 11.00
C LEU A 108 5.04 6.47 12.16
N ARG A 109 3.87 6.89 12.66
CA ARG A 109 3.75 7.74 13.86
C ARG A 109 4.25 7.08 15.15
N LYS A 110 4.19 5.75 15.27
CA LYS A 110 4.75 5.02 16.43
C LYS A 110 6.27 4.90 16.34
N GLU A 111 6.76 4.59 15.15
CA GLU A 111 8.15 4.20 14.90
C GLU A 111 9.09 5.40 14.66
N ILE A 112 8.54 6.58 14.34
CA ILE A 112 9.31 7.81 14.07
C ILE A 112 8.89 8.89 15.09
N PRO A 113 9.68 9.12 16.17
CA PRO A 113 9.27 9.98 17.29
C PRO A 113 8.90 11.43 16.92
N ILE A 114 9.46 11.96 15.83
CA ILE A 114 9.16 13.32 15.35
C ILE A 114 8.07 13.36 14.25
N TRP A 115 7.34 12.27 14.01
CA TRP A 115 6.44 12.12 12.83
C TRP A 115 5.54 13.33 12.60
N ASP A 116 4.77 13.76 13.60
CA ASP A 116 3.81 14.84 13.39
C ASP A 116 4.48 16.20 13.11
N ALA A 117 5.71 16.43 13.56
CA ALA A 117 6.53 17.59 13.20
C ALA A 117 7.18 17.51 11.80
N LEU A 118 7.23 16.34 11.15
CA LEU A 118 7.86 16.20 9.83
C LEU A 118 7.17 17.05 8.74
N PRO A 119 7.92 17.58 7.76
CA PRO A 119 7.36 18.21 6.57
C PRO A 119 6.37 17.30 5.83
N ALA A 120 5.35 17.90 5.21
CA ALA A 120 4.32 17.15 4.48
C ALA A 120 4.91 16.26 3.36
N SER A 121 5.90 16.77 2.62
CA SER A 121 6.59 16.01 1.56
C SER A 121 7.41 14.84 2.13
N ALA A 122 8.07 15.01 3.28
CA ALA A 122 8.79 13.93 3.96
C ALA A 122 7.83 12.82 4.42
N LYS A 123 6.63 13.18 4.92
CA LYS A 123 5.56 12.20 5.23
C LYS A 123 5.10 11.45 3.97
N VAL A 124 4.85 12.15 2.87
CA VAL A 124 4.49 11.57 1.56
C VAL A 124 5.58 10.60 1.05
N ALA A 125 6.85 10.98 1.18
CA ALA A 125 7.99 10.15 0.80
C ALA A 125 8.05 8.84 1.62
N LEU A 126 7.94 8.95 2.94
CA LEU A 126 7.95 7.82 3.87
C LEU A 126 6.75 6.88 3.66
N LEU A 127 5.56 7.42 3.35
CA LEU A 127 4.38 6.61 3.01
C LEU A 127 4.58 5.83 1.69
N ASP A 128 5.14 6.45 0.64
CA ASP A 128 5.46 5.73 -0.60
C ASP A 128 6.54 4.66 -0.40
N MET A 129 7.53 4.91 0.45
CA MET A 129 8.54 3.91 0.81
C MET A 129 7.95 2.77 1.63
N ALA A 130 7.16 3.06 2.66
CA ALA A 130 6.50 2.06 3.50
C ALA A 130 5.50 1.21 2.70
N TYR A 131 4.78 1.78 1.73
CA TYR A 131 3.89 1.03 0.85
C TYR A 131 4.67 0.08 -0.09
N ASN A 132 5.82 0.53 -0.60
CA ASN A 132 6.63 -0.26 -1.53
C ASN A 132 7.46 -1.37 -0.85
N LEU A 133 7.91 -1.14 0.38
CA LEU A 133 8.84 -2.02 1.12
C LEU A 133 8.15 -2.85 2.23
N GLY A 134 6.99 -2.40 2.71
CA GLY A 134 6.44 -2.76 4.01
C GLY A 134 7.20 -2.08 5.16
N MET A 135 6.55 -1.92 6.32
CA MET A 135 7.16 -1.29 7.51
C MET A 135 8.50 -1.91 7.88
N THR A 136 8.58 -3.24 8.00
CA THR A 136 9.84 -3.95 8.32
C THR A 136 10.94 -3.69 7.29
N GLY A 137 10.59 -3.62 6.01
CA GLY A 137 11.54 -3.35 4.93
C GLY A 137 12.10 -1.92 4.96
N LEU A 138 11.27 -0.94 5.32
CA LEU A 138 11.72 0.43 5.54
C LEU A 138 12.61 0.53 6.80
N LEU A 139 12.12 0.06 7.95
CA LEU A 139 12.78 0.23 9.25
C LEU A 139 14.13 -0.50 9.33
N GLN A 140 14.24 -1.71 8.77
CA GLN A 140 15.47 -2.52 8.89
C GLN A 140 16.50 -2.25 7.80
N ALA A 141 16.10 -1.90 6.58
CA ALA A 141 17.03 -1.72 5.46
C ALA A 141 17.46 -0.26 5.23
N TYR A 142 16.76 0.72 5.81
CA TYR A 142 17.05 2.16 5.62
C TYR A 142 17.30 2.91 6.96
N PRO A 143 18.10 2.39 7.92
CA PRO A 143 18.31 3.06 9.21
C PRO A 143 19.01 4.43 9.06
N LYS A 144 19.91 4.58 8.08
CA LYS A 144 20.56 5.85 7.77
C LYS A 144 19.58 6.94 7.32
N LEU A 145 18.61 6.59 6.46
CA LEU A 145 17.54 7.47 6.02
C LEU A 145 16.74 7.99 7.21
N LEU A 146 16.35 7.08 8.10
CA LEU A 146 15.55 7.42 9.29
C LEU A 146 16.35 8.30 10.26
N HIS A 147 17.64 8.01 10.47
CA HIS A 147 18.52 8.86 11.27
C HIS A 147 18.69 10.26 10.66
N ALA A 148 18.90 10.37 9.35
CA ALA A 148 18.99 11.65 8.64
C ALA A 148 17.69 12.46 8.74
N ILE A 149 16.53 11.80 8.62
CA ILE A 149 15.21 12.44 8.80
C ILE A 149 15.02 12.95 10.24
N VAL A 150 15.41 12.17 11.26
CA VAL A 150 15.36 12.60 12.67
C VAL A 150 16.30 13.78 12.94
N ALA A 151 17.45 13.83 12.27
CA ALA A 151 18.42 14.93 12.35
C ALA A 151 18.06 16.15 11.47
N GLY A 152 17.02 16.07 10.63
CA GLY A 152 16.69 17.12 9.66
C GLY A 152 17.66 17.24 8.47
N ASP A 153 18.52 16.25 8.24
CA ASP A 153 19.40 16.21 7.06
C ASP A 153 18.65 15.66 5.84
N TRP A 154 17.90 16.56 5.21
CA TRP A 154 17.14 16.27 4.01
C TRP A 154 18.00 15.93 2.79
N LYS A 155 19.30 16.28 2.79
CA LYS A 155 20.24 15.94 1.69
C LYS A 155 20.67 14.48 1.80
N THR A 156 21.08 14.03 2.98
CA THR A 156 21.39 12.61 3.23
C THR A 156 20.14 11.75 3.13
N ALA A 157 18.97 12.23 3.61
CA ALA A 157 17.70 11.53 3.43
C ALA A 157 17.37 11.32 1.93
N ALA A 158 17.56 12.35 1.09
CA ALA A 158 17.38 12.23 -0.35
C ALA A 158 18.38 11.24 -1.00
N ALA A 159 19.64 11.20 -0.54
CA ALA A 159 20.63 10.25 -1.06
C ALA A 159 20.32 8.79 -0.68
N GLU A 160 19.93 8.54 0.56
CA GLU A 160 19.72 7.18 1.12
C GLU A 160 18.32 6.60 0.82
N CYS A 161 17.39 7.35 0.21
CA CYS A 161 16.02 6.86 -0.06
C CYS A 161 15.88 5.94 -1.30
N HIS A 162 16.97 5.58 -1.99
CA HIS A 162 16.91 4.84 -3.25
C HIS A 162 16.59 3.34 -3.05
N ARG A 163 15.48 2.86 -3.64
CA ARG A 163 15.00 1.47 -3.50
C ARG A 163 15.32 0.60 -4.72
N SER A 164 15.64 -0.67 -4.51
CA SER A 164 15.72 -1.67 -5.58
C SER A 164 14.32 -2.21 -5.96
N GLY A 165 14.00 -2.25 -7.26
CA GLY A 165 12.71 -2.76 -7.78
C GLY A 165 11.76 -1.74 -8.42
N PRO A 166 11.45 -0.58 -7.83
CA PRO A 166 10.56 0.42 -8.46
C PRO A 166 11.22 1.11 -9.67
N ALA A 167 10.46 1.95 -10.38
CA ALA A 167 10.98 2.70 -11.52
C ALA A 167 11.97 3.78 -11.07
N PRO A 168 13.03 4.09 -11.85
CA PRO A 168 13.93 5.20 -11.55
C PRO A 168 13.18 6.52 -11.32
N ALA A 169 12.13 6.80 -12.12
CA ALA A 169 11.26 7.96 -11.95
C ALA A 169 10.49 8.01 -10.62
N ARG A 170 10.20 6.86 -9.97
CA ARG A 170 9.59 6.81 -8.63
C ARG A 170 10.62 7.11 -7.55
N ASN A 171 11.82 6.51 -7.64
CA ASN A 171 12.92 6.83 -6.71
C ASN A 171 13.31 8.31 -6.81
N GLU A 172 13.41 8.85 -8.03
CA GLU A 172 13.70 10.26 -8.28
C GLU A 172 12.61 11.18 -7.72
N TRP A 173 11.32 10.84 -7.90
CA TRP A 173 10.24 11.60 -7.30
C TRP A 173 10.28 11.55 -5.75
N THR A 174 10.56 10.39 -5.14
CA THR A 174 10.74 10.27 -3.67
C THR A 174 11.94 11.09 -3.18
N ARG A 175 13.05 11.10 -3.92
CA ARG A 175 14.22 11.94 -3.65
C ARG A 175 13.85 13.43 -3.64
N GLN A 176 13.07 13.86 -4.63
CA GLN A 176 12.57 15.23 -4.72
C GLN A 176 11.65 15.60 -3.53
N GLN A 177 10.88 14.67 -2.98
CA GLN A 177 10.03 14.95 -1.81
C GLN A 177 10.84 15.29 -0.55
N PHE A 178 11.99 14.66 -0.33
CA PHE A 178 12.89 15.06 0.76
C PHE A 178 13.54 16.43 0.48
N LEU A 179 14.00 16.67 -0.75
CA LEU A 179 14.63 17.94 -1.13
C LEU A 179 13.66 19.14 -1.18
N ALA A 180 12.36 18.91 -1.35
CA ALA A 180 11.35 19.97 -1.43
C ALA A 180 11.34 20.90 -0.21
N TYR A 181 11.71 20.41 0.97
CA TYR A 181 11.83 21.24 2.18
C TYR A 181 12.98 22.27 2.09
N ILE A 182 14.05 21.96 1.34
CA ILE A 182 15.19 22.87 1.12
C ILE A 182 14.81 23.99 0.13
N ALA A 183 13.80 23.77 -0.71
CA ALA A 183 13.35 24.71 -1.74
C ALA A 183 12.20 25.62 -1.31
N ALA A 184 11.61 25.40 -0.14
CA ALA A 184 10.62 26.31 0.44
C ALA A 184 11.36 27.45 1.17
N PRO A 185 11.18 28.73 0.78
CA PRO A 185 11.68 29.83 1.60
C PRO A 185 11.03 29.77 2.97
N SER A 186 11.83 29.90 4.03
CA SER A 186 11.30 29.99 5.39
C SER A 186 10.41 31.24 5.50
N ILE A 187 9.25 31.11 6.14
CA ILE A 187 8.29 32.21 6.28
C ILE A 187 8.92 33.40 7.03
N THR A 188 9.92 33.16 7.88
CA THR A 188 10.77 34.19 8.48
C THR A 188 11.52 35.05 7.46
N ALA A 189 12.08 34.48 6.38
CA ALA A 189 12.86 35.25 5.41
C ALA A 189 12.00 36.23 4.61
N GLU A 190 10.80 35.81 4.16
CA GLU A 190 9.83 36.72 3.53
C GLU A 190 9.26 37.76 4.52
N ALA A 191 9.15 37.41 5.80
CA ALA A 191 8.71 38.34 6.86
C ALA A 191 9.81 39.29 7.35
N GLU A 192 11.06 39.08 6.95
CA GLU A 192 12.19 40.00 7.18
C GLU A 192 12.39 40.92 5.99
N LEU A 193 12.38 40.37 4.77
CA LEU A 193 12.43 41.18 3.56
C LEU A 193 11.24 42.17 3.44
N ARG A 194 10.06 41.83 4.00
CA ARG A 194 8.92 42.76 4.10
C ARG A 194 8.98 43.76 5.27
N ARG A 195 9.88 43.60 6.25
CA ARG A 195 10.08 44.59 7.33
C ARG A 195 10.97 45.76 6.90
N ASP A 196 11.98 45.49 6.06
CA ASP A 196 12.87 46.53 5.53
C ASP A 196 12.33 47.23 4.27
N ALA A 197 11.27 46.66 3.66
CA ALA A 197 10.58 47.24 2.50
C ALA A 197 9.75 48.49 2.89
N LYS A 198 10.36 49.67 2.75
CA LYS A 198 9.66 50.97 2.86
C LYS A 198 8.36 50.96 2.04
N PRO A 199 7.19 51.29 2.62
CA PRO A 199 5.93 51.28 1.89
C PRO A 199 5.96 52.18 0.64
N PRO A 200 5.41 51.74 -0.50
CA PRO A 200 5.24 52.60 -1.67
C PRO A 200 4.27 53.74 -1.34
N ALA A 201 4.55 54.94 -1.88
CA ALA A 201 3.66 56.07 -1.70
C ALA A 201 2.31 55.80 -2.36
N ILE A 202 1.22 55.92 -1.58
CA ILE A 202 -0.14 55.77 -2.09
C ILE A 202 -0.45 57.00 -2.96
N LEU A 203 -0.45 56.82 -4.27
CA LEU A 203 -0.97 57.83 -5.20
C LEU A 203 -2.51 57.83 -5.14
N PRO A 204 -3.19 58.99 -5.21
CA PRO A 204 -4.64 59.06 -5.20
C PRO A 204 -5.28 58.30 -6.36
N ILE A 205 -6.40 57.63 -6.09
CA ILE A 205 -7.22 56.94 -7.09
C ILE A 205 -8.32 57.89 -7.54
N GLU A 206 -8.36 58.25 -8.82
CA GLU A 206 -9.46 59.04 -9.39
C GLU A 206 -10.75 58.21 -9.55
N PRO A 207 -11.94 58.81 -9.39
CA PRO A 207 -13.23 58.10 -9.45
C PRO A 207 -13.66 57.76 -10.88
N ALA A 208 -14.30 56.60 -11.06
CA ALA A 208 -14.72 56.08 -12.36
C ALA A 208 -16.22 56.27 -12.65
N HIS A 209 -16.56 56.68 -13.88
CA HIS A 209 -17.90 56.63 -14.51
C HIS A 209 -17.77 56.81 -16.05
N PRO A 210 -18.77 56.45 -16.88
CA PRO A 210 -19.57 55.23 -16.83
C PRO A 210 -19.82 54.55 -18.22
N ALA A 211 -20.26 53.29 -18.17
CA ALA A 211 -21.11 52.55 -19.13
C ALA A 211 -21.16 52.91 -20.64
N ILE A 212 -20.80 51.92 -21.50
CA ILE A 212 -21.42 51.69 -22.82
C ILE A 212 -21.84 50.21 -22.91
N SER A 213 -22.98 49.94 -23.56
CA SER A 213 -23.55 48.60 -23.81
C SER A 213 -24.33 48.60 -25.16
N PRO A 214 -24.85 47.48 -25.69
CA PRO A 214 -24.13 46.78 -26.76
C PRO A 214 -24.96 46.56 -28.05
N ARG A 215 -24.32 46.12 -29.14
CA ARG A 215 -25.00 45.39 -30.23
C ARG A 215 -24.12 44.33 -30.93
N PRO A 216 -24.72 43.32 -31.59
CA PRO A 216 -24.02 42.13 -32.09
C PRO A 216 -23.94 42.05 -33.62
N THR A 217 -23.14 41.10 -34.12
CA THR A 217 -23.41 40.42 -35.41
C THR A 217 -22.98 38.96 -35.38
N THR A 218 -23.76 38.11 -36.04
CA THR A 218 -23.52 36.67 -36.23
C THR A 218 -22.66 36.39 -37.47
N THR A 219 -21.78 35.38 -37.40
CA THR A 219 -21.45 34.48 -38.52
C THR A 219 -21.04 33.12 -37.93
N ALA A 220 -21.43 32.02 -38.58
CA ALA A 220 -21.06 30.66 -38.17
C ALA A 220 -20.55 29.86 -39.38
N VAL A 221 -19.40 29.18 -39.25
CA VAL A 221 -18.89 28.23 -40.26
C VAL A 221 -18.29 26.98 -39.62
N SER A 222 -19.03 25.88 -39.77
CA SER A 222 -18.65 24.47 -39.94
C SER A 222 -17.19 23.99 -39.77
N ASN A 223 -17.04 22.97 -38.92
CA ASN A 223 -16.27 21.72 -39.10
C ASN A 223 -14.83 21.69 -39.63
N LYS A 224 -13.96 20.99 -38.87
CA LYS A 224 -13.31 19.75 -39.36
C LYS A 224 -12.82 18.81 -38.25
N SER A 225 -12.68 17.53 -38.59
CA SER A 225 -12.21 16.44 -37.73
C SER A 225 -10.85 15.91 -38.19
N THR A 226 -9.94 15.58 -37.25
CA THR A 226 -8.78 14.70 -37.50
C THR A 226 -8.38 13.87 -36.26
N GLN A 227 -8.99 12.70 -36.15
CA GLN A 227 -8.32 11.40 -36.01
C GLN A 227 -7.07 11.25 -35.11
N SER A 228 -7.28 10.61 -33.94
CA SER A 228 -6.50 9.50 -33.35
C SER A 228 -4.97 9.38 -33.57
N LYS A 229 -4.22 9.26 -32.46
CA LYS A 229 -2.96 8.50 -32.39
C LYS A 229 -3.00 7.46 -31.26
N LYS A 230 -2.60 6.22 -31.55
CA LYS A 230 -2.55 5.10 -30.59
C LYS A 230 -1.23 5.13 -29.81
N SER A 231 -1.29 5.13 -28.48
CA SER A 231 -0.10 4.98 -27.62
C SER A 231 0.08 3.53 -27.17
N ALA A 232 1.14 2.87 -27.66
CA ALA A 232 1.47 1.50 -27.26
C ALA A 232 2.30 1.49 -25.96
N VAL A 233 1.67 1.12 -24.83
CA VAL A 233 2.33 1.04 -23.52
C VAL A 233 3.04 -0.31 -23.37
N LYS A 234 4.38 -0.31 -23.28
CA LYS A 234 5.17 -1.51 -22.98
C LYS A 234 5.11 -1.85 -21.49
N THR A 235 4.33 -2.84 -21.12
CA THR A 235 4.24 -3.34 -19.73
C THR A 235 5.51 -4.07 -19.31
N SER A 236 6.39 -3.40 -18.56
CA SER A 236 7.63 -3.99 -18.04
C SER A 236 7.38 -4.80 -16.77
N ALA A 237 7.63 -6.12 -16.82
CA ALA A 237 7.50 -7.01 -15.67
C ALA A 237 8.63 -6.76 -14.64
N ARG A 238 8.27 -6.45 -13.38
CA ARG A 238 9.22 -6.05 -12.33
C ARG A 238 9.37 -7.09 -11.24
N LYS A 239 10.62 -7.43 -10.95
CA LYS A 239 11.06 -8.34 -9.88
C LYS A 239 10.94 -7.63 -8.52
N ARG A 240 9.86 -7.89 -7.77
CA ARG A 240 9.72 -7.50 -6.35
C ARG A 240 10.50 -8.47 -5.46
N VAL A 241 11.10 -7.96 -4.39
CA VAL A 241 11.88 -8.75 -3.41
C VAL A 241 10.95 -9.28 -2.32
N ALA A 242 11.10 -10.55 -1.94
CA ALA A 242 10.41 -11.11 -0.78
C ALA A 242 11.19 -10.84 0.50
N LEU A 243 10.64 -9.99 1.36
CA LEU A 243 10.78 -10.19 2.79
C LEU A 243 9.73 -11.22 3.22
N GLY A 244 10.22 -12.39 3.64
CA GLY A 244 9.41 -13.48 4.17
C GLY A 244 9.49 -13.50 5.69
N ALA A 245 8.34 -13.37 6.35
CA ALA A 245 8.27 -13.60 7.79
C ALA A 245 8.46 -15.10 8.08
N LYS A 246 9.48 -15.45 8.89
CA LYS A 246 9.60 -16.79 9.45
C LYS A 246 8.66 -16.92 10.66
N PRO A 247 7.84 -17.98 10.78
CA PRO A 247 7.19 -18.29 12.05
C PRO A 247 8.25 -18.69 13.09
N SER A 248 8.14 -18.17 14.31
CA SER A 248 9.03 -18.55 15.41
C SER A 248 8.64 -19.94 15.95
N ALA A 249 9.53 -20.92 15.79
CA ALA A 249 9.32 -22.27 16.32
C ALA A 249 9.63 -22.32 17.82
N GLY A 250 8.58 -22.20 18.65
CA GLY A 250 8.70 -22.36 20.10
C GLY A 250 9.15 -23.76 20.50
N LYS A 251 10.35 -23.88 21.08
CA LYS A 251 10.88 -25.15 21.62
C LYS A 251 10.19 -25.46 22.96
N PRO A 252 9.73 -26.70 23.23
CA PRO A 252 8.96 -27.00 24.43
C PRO A 252 9.83 -26.93 25.70
N ALA A 253 9.28 -26.31 26.75
CA ALA A 253 9.92 -26.24 28.05
C ALA A 253 9.81 -27.58 28.79
N LYS A 254 10.95 -28.19 29.14
CA LYS A 254 10.99 -29.32 30.07
C LYS A 254 10.63 -28.83 31.47
N LYS A 255 9.56 -29.39 32.08
CA LYS A 255 9.35 -29.35 33.54
C LYS A 255 9.62 -30.72 34.14
N ALA A 256 10.34 -30.74 35.25
CA ALA A 256 10.77 -31.97 35.91
C ALA A 256 9.64 -32.58 36.75
N VAL A 257 9.54 -33.92 36.72
CA VAL A 257 8.72 -34.69 37.67
C VAL A 257 9.53 -34.87 38.96
N LYS A 258 8.97 -34.46 40.09
CA LYS A 258 9.40 -34.92 41.43
C LYS A 258 8.44 -36.02 41.92
N SER A 259 8.94 -36.89 42.79
CA SER A 259 8.39 -38.22 43.06
C SER A 259 7.86 -38.43 44.48
N ALA A 260 6.93 -39.39 44.60
CA ALA A 260 6.57 -40.15 45.82
C ALA A 260 5.79 -39.36 46.93
N PRO A 261 5.12 -40.05 47.89
CA PRO A 261 5.17 -41.48 48.19
C PRO A 261 3.84 -42.29 48.32
N LYS A 262 4.05 -43.62 48.28
CA LYS A 262 3.25 -44.82 48.62
C LYS A 262 1.98 -44.70 49.50
N ASN A 263 0.94 -45.45 49.12
CA ASN A 263 0.21 -46.53 49.85
C ASN A 263 -1.10 -46.86 49.06
N GLN A 264 -1.73 -48.05 49.08
CA GLN A 264 -1.47 -49.39 49.63
C GLN A 264 -2.23 -50.44 48.74
N ALA A 265 -2.05 -51.75 48.98
CA ALA A 265 -2.77 -52.88 48.35
C ALA A 265 -3.41 -53.77 49.47
N PRO A 266 -4.04 -54.95 49.26
CA PRO A 266 -4.30 -55.74 48.03
C PRO A 266 -5.71 -56.43 47.92
N ALA A 267 -5.97 -57.19 46.83
CA ALA A 267 -6.82 -58.41 46.72
C ALA A 267 -7.12 -58.72 45.22
N THR A 268 -6.65 -59.80 44.56
CA THR A 268 -7.19 -61.20 44.51
C THR A 268 -8.69 -61.31 44.18
N ALA A 269 -9.16 -62.00 43.14
CA ALA A 269 -8.53 -62.91 42.14
C ALA A 269 -9.27 -62.81 40.75
N LYS A 270 -9.61 -63.82 39.89
CA LYS A 270 -9.63 -65.30 39.92
C LYS A 270 -9.67 -65.91 38.48
N LYS A 271 -9.76 -67.25 38.38
CA LYS A 271 -9.93 -68.16 37.20
C LYS A 271 -11.33 -68.03 36.52
N SER A 272 -11.68 -68.54 35.31
CA SER A 272 -11.02 -69.28 34.18
C SER A 272 -11.98 -69.36 32.93
N PRO A 273 -11.60 -69.96 31.76
CA PRO A 273 -12.32 -69.78 30.47
C PRO A 273 -13.08 -71.00 29.88
N ARG A 274 -13.90 -70.75 28.84
CA ARG A 274 -14.32 -71.64 27.72
C ARG A 274 -14.44 -70.75 26.45
N LYS A 275 -14.04 -71.14 25.22
CA LYS A 275 -14.55 -72.20 24.30
C LYS A 275 -16.05 -72.03 23.97
N SER A 276 -16.52 -72.07 22.71
CA SER A 276 -15.85 -72.31 21.41
C SER A 276 -16.82 -72.01 20.23
N SER A 277 -16.31 -72.03 18.99
CA SER A 277 -17.02 -72.41 17.72
C SER A 277 -18.22 -71.55 17.26
N SER A 278 -18.60 -71.50 15.97
CA SER A 278 -17.91 -71.73 14.68
C SER A 278 -18.89 -71.46 13.52
N ARG A 279 -18.39 -71.03 12.35
CA ARG A 279 -19.15 -70.84 11.09
C ARG A 279 -20.21 -69.70 11.16
N GLY A 280 -20.61 -69.07 10.06
CA GLY A 280 -20.11 -69.20 8.68
C GLY A 280 -21.18 -69.66 7.70
N ASN A 281 -22.06 -68.72 7.33
CA ASN A 281 -22.61 -68.54 5.97
C ASN A 281 -23.09 -67.08 5.86
#